data_AF-A0ABD1L911-F1
#
_entry.id   AF-A0ABD1L911-F1
#
_cell.length_a   1.000
_cell.length_b   1.000
_cell.length_c   1.000
_cell.angle_alpha   90.00
_cell.angle_beta   90.00
_cell.angle_gamma   90.00
#
_symmetry.space_group_name_H-M   'P 1'
#
loop_
_entity.id
_entity.type
_entity.pdbx_description
1 polymer ?
#
loop_
_entity_poly.entity_id
_entity_poly.type
_entity_poly.pdbx_seq_one_letter_code
_entity_poly.pdbx_strand_id
1 'polypeptide(L)' 'MTEMLQYDLVFAPVIFNNHWFCYVLETKTMNMHLLDSMLVKHDEERNRLNVVMVEAFEQLLGDYFLSNNTNTLNSS' A
#
# COMPACT_ATOMS: atom_id res chain seq x y z
N MET A 1 -2.95 -3.26 -13.37
CA MET A 1 -2.82 -3.16 -11.90
C MET A 1 -2.23 -4.43 -11.28
N THR A 2 -2.58 -5.62 -11.78
CA THR A 2 -2.01 -6.94 -11.41
C THR A 2 -0.51 -7.11 -11.68
N GLU A 3 0.05 -6.38 -12.65
CA GLU A 3 1.50 -6.33 -12.93
C GLU A 3 2.33 -5.66 -11.82
N MET A 4 1.70 -5.15 -10.75
CA MET A 4 2.44 -4.47 -9.69
C MET A 4 3.11 -5.46 -8.73
N LEU A 5 2.52 -6.64 -8.53
CA LEU A 5 3.00 -7.65 -7.57
C LEU A 5 4.13 -8.54 -8.11
N GLN A 6 4.48 -8.42 -9.39
CA GLN A 6 5.70 -9.06 -9.95
C GLN A 6 6.97 -8.30 -9.56
N TYR A 7 6.86 -7.06 -9.09
CA TYR A 7 8.00 -6.27 -8.63
C TYR A 7 8.25 -6.51 -7.15
N ASP A 8 9.52 -6.48 -6.73
CA ASP A 8 9.89 -6.69 -5.32
C ASP A 8 9.39 -5.57 -4.40
N LEU A 9 9.33 -4.34 -4.93
CA LEU A 9 8.96 -3.14 -4.20
C LEU A 9 7.98 -2.30 -5.00
N VAL A 10 6.97 -1.78 -4.33
CA VAL A 10 5.98 -0.85 -4.88
C VAL A 10 6.04 0.45 -4.09
N PHE A 11 6.21 1.56 -4.80
CA PHE A 11 6.30 2.90 -4.21
C PHE A 11 5.01 3.68 -4.46
N ALA A 12 4.38 4.15 -3.39
CA ALA A 12 3.26 5.07 -3.44
C ALA A 12 3.67 6.42 -2.83
N PRO A 13 4.10 7.39 -3.66
CA PRO A 13 4.42 8.72 -3.19
C PRO A 13 3.13 9.48 -2.83
N VAL A 14 3.18 10.24 -1.74
CA VAL A 14 2.04 11.01 -1.22
C VAL A 14 2.49 12.44 -0.94
N ILE A 15 1.62 13.38 -1.29
CA ILE A 15 1.72 14.79 -0.88
C ILE A 15 0.63 15.05 0.15
N PHE A 16 1.01 15.55 1.31
CA PHE A 16 0.06 16.01 2.32
C PHE A 16 0.65 17.21 3.05
N ASN A 17 -0.15 18.27 3.25
CA ASN A 17 0.28 19.50 3.92
C ASN A 17 1.63 20.06 3.40
N ASN A 18 1.81 20.10 2.08
CA ASN A 18 3.03 20.54 1.39
C ASN A 18 4.29 19.72 1.71
N HIS A 19 4.13 18.52 2.26
CA HIS A 19 5.21 17.59 2.55
C HIS A 19 5.08 16.31 1.72
N TRP A 20 6.22 15.83 1.22
CA TRP A 20 6.33 14.60 0.44
C TRP A 20 6.86 13.47 1.31
N PHE A 21 6.17 12.33 1.26
CA PHE A 21 6.64 11.07 1.83
C PHE A 21 6.19 9.91 0.93
N CYS A 22 6.64 8.70 1.22
CA CYS A 22 6.38 7.54 0.38
C CYS A 22 6.05 6.31 1.21
N TYR A 23 4.96 5.62 0.85
CA TYR A 23 4.73 4.26 1.31
C TYR A 23 5.44 3.29 0.38
N VAL A 24 6.04 2.27 0.96
CA VAL A 24 6.71 1.20 0.24
C VAL A 24 6.12 -0.12 0.66
N LEU A 25 5.56 -0.87 -0.28
CA LEU A 25 5.13 -2.24 -0.08
C LEU A 25 6.24 -3.17 -0.57
N GLU A 26 6.75 -4.01 0.32
CA GLU A 26 7.55 -5.18 -0.04
C GLU A 26 6.60 -6.32 -0.40
N THR A 27 6.51 -6.65 -1.69
CA THR A 27 5.45 -7.53 -2.21
C THR A 27 5.61 -8.99 -1.79
N LYS A 28 6.83 -9.43 -1.50
CA LYS A 28 7.12 -10.81 -1.07
C LYS A 28 6.65 -11.09 0.36
N THR A 29 6.83 -10.11 1.24
CA THR A 29 6.47 -10.22 2.66
C THR A 29 5.13 -9.58 2.97
N MET A 30 4.61 -8.77 2.05
CA MET A 30 3.47 -7.88 2.23
C MET A 30 3.67 -6.86 3.36
N ASN A 31 4.92 -6.53 3.68
CA ASN A 31 5.25 -5.51 4.67
C ASN A 31 5.13 -4.12 4.05
N MET A 32 4.53 -3.18 4.80
CA MET A 32 4.47 -1.78 4.41
C MET A 32 5.40 -0.93 5.26
N HIS A 33 6.16 -0.08 4.60
CA HIS A 33 7.08 0.88 5.21
C HIS A 33 6.67 2.30 4.86
N LEU A 34 6.93 3.24 5.76
CA LEU A 34 6.78 4.67 5.51
C LEU A 34 8.17 5.32 5.46
N LEU A 35 8.51 5.90 4.32
CA LEU A 35 9.69 6.73 4.10
C LEU A 35 9.29 8.19 4.25
N ASP A 36 9.60 8.77 5.39
CA ASP A 36 9.31 10.16 5.72
C ASP A 36 10.59 10.85 6.20
N SER A 37 10.99 11.91 5.49
CA SER A 37 12.21 12.67 5.80
C SER A 37 12.01 13.68 6.92
N MET A 38 10.76 14.01 7.26
CA MET A 38 10.46 14.86 8.40
C MET A 38 10.13 13.96 9.60
N LEU A 39 10.93 14.10 10.66
CA LEU A 39 10.65 13.51 11.97
C LEU A 39 9.50 14.27 12.69
N VAL A 40 8.44 14.65 11.96
CA VAL A 40 7.30 15.32 12.58
C VAL A 40 6.56 14.28 13.40
N LYS A 41 6.66 14.40 14.73
CA LYS A 41 5.91 13.58 15.67
C LYS A 41 4.42 13.69 15.36
N HIS A 42 3.84 12.59 14.88
CA HIS A 42 2.46 12.15 15.13
C HIS A 42 1.42 13.26 15.32
N ASP A 43 1.26 14.12 14.31
CA ASP A 43 0.03 14.91 14.27
C ASP A 43 -1.16 13.96 14.02
N GLU A 44 -2.33 14.30 14.58
CA GLU A 44 -3.52 13.45 14.52
C GLU A 44 -4.01 13.22 13.08
N GLU A 45 -3.84 14.21 12.21
CA GLU A 45 -4.22 14.12 10.79
C GLU A 45 -3.33 13.13 10.05
N ARG A 46 -2.03 13.09 10.37
CA ARG A 46 -1.07 12.17 9.77
C ARG A 46 -1.33 10.73 10.20
N ASN A 47 -1.73 10.51 11.45
CA ASN A 47 -2.16 9.20 11.92
C ASN A 47 -3.43 8.73 11.20
N ARG A 48 -4.42 9.61 11.02
CA ARG A 48 -5.62 9.30 10.23
C ARG A 48 -5.28 8.99 8.78
N LEU A 49 -4.37 9.76 8.18
CA LEU A 49 -3.88 9.49 6.83
C LEU A 49 -3.13 8.15 6.74
N ASN A 50 -2.33 7.79 7.75
CA ASN A 50 -1.69 6.47 7.81
C ASN A 50 -2.74 5.35 7.80
N VAL A 51 -3.78 5.44 8.63
CA VAL A 51 -4.85 4.43 8.67
C VAL A 51 -5.52 4.29 7.31
N VAL A 52 -5.96 5.40 6.71
CA VAL A 52 -6.64 5.38 5.40
C VAL A 52 -5.74 4.80 4.30
N MET A 53 -4.45 5.12 4.31
CA MET A 53 -3.52 4.59 3.31
C MET A 53 -3.27 3.09 3.51
N VAL A 54 -3.12 2.61 4.74
CA VAL A 54 -3.02 1.18 5.05
C VAL A 54 -4.25 0.43 4.54
N GLU A 55 -5.45 0.91 4.91
CA GLU A 55 -6.72 0.29 4.51
C GLU A 55 -6.89 0.24 2.98
N ALA A 56 -6.52 1.32 2.28
CA ALA A 56 -6.57 1.35 0.82
C ALA A 56 -5.62 0.32 0.18
N PHE A 57 -4.43 0.12 0.75
CA PHE A 57 -3.49 -0.90 0.30
C PHE A 57 -4.00 -2.31 0.60
N GLU A 58 -4.54 -2.55 1.79
CA GLU A 58 -5.14 -3.83 2.16
C GLU A 58 -6.31 -4.20 1.23
N GLN A 59 -7.18 -3.24 0.92
CA GLN A 59 -8.29 -3.45 -0.01
C GLN A 59 -7.80 -3.80 -1.41
N LEU A 60 -6.80 -3.05 -1.93
CA LEU A 60 -6.19 -3.33 -3.23
C LEU A 60 -5.61 -4.75 -3.30
N LEU A 61 -4.96 -5.21 -2.22
CA LEU A 61 -4.40 -6.56 -2.11
C LEU A 61 -5.49 -7.63 -1.94
N GLY A 62 -6.53 -7.34 -1.16
CA GLY A 62 -7.66 -8.24 -0.94
C GLY A 62 -8.42 -8.52 -2.25
N ASP A 63 -8.73 -7.47 -3.00
CA ASP A 63 -9.37 -7.57 -4.31
C ASP A 63 -8.52 -8.41 -5.28
N TYR A 64 -7.18 -8.27 -5.22
CA TYR A 64 -6.27 -9.09 -6.00
C TYR A 64 -6.39 -10.59 -5.65
N PHE A 65 -6.30 -10.95 -4.36
CA PHE A 65 -6.38 -12.36 -3.95
C PHE A 65 -7.72 -13.01 -4.30
N LEU A 66 -8.83 -12.27 -4.16
CA LEU A 66 -10.17 -12.75 -4.52
C LEU A 66 -10.30 -12.95 -6.05
N SER A 67 -9.77 -12.02 -6.85
CA SER A 67 -9.80 -12.13 -8.31
C SER A 67 -9.00 -13.32 -8.84
N ASN A 68 -7.91 -13.71 -8.18
CA ASN A 68 -7.08 -14.84 -8.62
C ASN A 68 -7.66 -16.20 -8.21
N ASN A 69 -8.27 -16.30 -7.02
CA ASN A 69 -8.91 -17.55 -6.57
C ASN A 69 -10.19 -17.88 -7.34
N THR A 70 -10.93 -16.87 -7.79
CA THR A 70 -12.13 -17.09 -8.63
C THR A 70 -11.77 -17.51 -10.04
N ASN A 71 -10.69 -16.97 -10.60
CA ASN A 71 -10.21 -17.38 -11.93
C ASN A 71 -9.66 -18.82 -11.94
N THR A 72 -8.97 -19.27 -10.89
CA THR A 72 -8.48 -20.67 -10.80
C THR A 72 -9.62 -21.70 -10.65
N LEU A 73 -10.71 -21.33 -9.96
CA LEU A 73 -11.90 -22.18 -9.82
C LEU A 73 -12.74 -22.28 -11.11
N ASN A 74 -12.76 -21.23 -11.94
CA ASN A 74 -13.55 -21.21 -13.18
C ASN A 74 -12.80 -21.78 -14.40
N SER A 75 -11.50 -22.04 -14.27
CA SER A 75 -10.65 -22.65 -15.31
C SER A 75 -10.37 -24.14 -15.09
N SER A 76 -11.00 -24.75 -14.08
CA SER A 76 -10.94 -26.19 -13.76
C SER A 76 -12.23 -26.90 -14.16
#